data_AF-A0ABD5NZ54-F1
#
_entry.id   AF-A0ABD5NZ54-F1
#
_cell.length_a   1.000
_cell.length_b   1.000
_cell.length_c   1.000
_cell.angle_alpha   90.00
_cell.angle_beta   90.00
_cell.angle_gamma   90.00
#
_symmetry.space_group_name_H-M   'P 1'
#
loop_
_entity.id
_entity.type
_entity.pdbx_description
1 polymer ?
#
loop_
_entity_poly.entity_id
_entity_poly.type
_entity_poly.pdbx_seq_one_letter_code
_entity_poly.pdbx_strand_id
1 'polypeptide(L)'
;MSSERLPRQLGIAACLAVIVGILLPYVLVSRPAVATYYDFAPVRMEVVGLLAAIALVALLVWFSDVITSPTLAGFLVIVGATMFLNTTIWVWTVPTHLVMELPTVDEFLYHRWALTVLTALVATSGLWYVVRLLPRKTTPRGRR
;
A
#
# COMPACT_ATOMS: atom_id res chain seq x y z
N MET A 1 -1.74 -1.60 -26.15
CA MET A 1 -1.74 -0.97 -24.81
C MET A 1 -0.29 -0.72 -24.41
N SER A 2 0.10 0.49 -24.01
CA SER A 2 1.48 0.74 -23.57
C SER A 2 1.74 -0.01 -22.25
N SER A 3 2.84 -0.77 -22.19
CA SER A 3 3.21 -1.68 -21.09
C SER A 3 3.23 -1.03 -19.70
N GLU A 4 3.35 0.30 -19.64
CA GLU A 4 3.42 1.10 -18.42
C GLU A 4 2.06 1.50 -17.83
N ARG A 5 0.96 1.45 -18.59
CA ARG A 5 -0.37 1.88 -18.10
C ARG A 5 -0.95 0.95 -17.06
N LEU A 6 -0.82 -0.36 -17.26
CA LEU A 6 -1.45 -1.36 -16.40
C LEU A 6 -0.85 -1.35 -14.97
N PRO A 7 0.49 -1.41 -14.77
CA PRO A 7 1.06 -1.36 -13.43
C PRO A 7 0.69 -0.08 -12.68
N ARG A 8 0.62 1.05 -13.38
CA ARG A 8 0.21 2.33 -12.78
C ARG A 8 -1.25 2.30 -12.33
N GLN A 9 -2.17 1.86 -13.17
CA GLN A 9 -3.59 1.80 -12.82
C GLN A 9 -3.83 0.89 -11.61
N LEU A 10 -3.12 -0.24 -11.54
CA LEU A 10 -3.13 -1.14 -10.40
C LEU A 10 -2.58 -0.46 -9.14
N GLY A 11 -1.45 0.24 -9.24
CA GLY A 11 -0.89 1.00 -8.11
C GLY A 11 -1.85 2.09 -7.61
N ILE A 12 -2.47 2.84 -8.51
CA ILE A 12 -3.46 3.88 -8.16
C ILE A 12 -4.67 3.27 -7.46
N ALA A 13 -5.24 2.21 -8.03
CA ALA A 13 -6.38 1.51 -7.45
C ALA A 13 -6.05 0.93 -6.07
N ALA A 14 -4.87 0.33 -5.90
CA ALA A 14 -4.41 -0.19 -4.62
C ALA A 14 -4.23 0.92 -3.58
N CYS A 15 -3.61 2.06 -3.93
CA CYS A 15 -3.45 3.19 -3.01
C CYS A 15 -4.81 3.75 -2.57
N LEU A 16 -5.74 3.94 -3.51
CA LEU A 16 -7.11 4.37 -3.19
C LEU A 16 -7.82 3.37 -2.29
N ALA A 17 -7.68 2.07 -2.56
CA ALA A 17 -8.28 1.03 -1.73
C ALA A 17 -7.71 1.02 -0.31
N VAL A 18 -6.40 1.25 -0.12
CA VAL A 18 -5.79 1.40 1.22
C VAL A 18 -6.37 2.62 1.94
N ILE A 19 -6.46 3.77 1.27
CA ILE A 19 -7.02 5.01 1.85
C ILE A 19 -8.48 4.77 2.28
N VAL A 20 -9.31 4.23 1.38
CA VAL A 20 -10.70 3.90 1.69
C VAL A 20 -10.77 2.89 2.82
N GLY A 21 -9.95 1.84 2.82
CA GLY A 21 -9.89 0.86 3.90
C GLY A 21 -9.62 1.52 5.26
N ILE A 22 -8.70 2.48 5.33
CA ILE A 22 -8.40 3.17 6.60
C ILE A 22 -9.52 4.12 7.03
N LEU A 23 -10.15 4.82 6.08
CA LEU A 23 -11.21 5.78 6.39
C LEU A 23 -12.56 5.12 6.68
N LEU A 24 -12.83 3.96 6.10
CA LEU A 24 -14.12 3.29 6.17
C LEU A 24 -14.57 2.99 7.62
N PRO A 25 -13.71 2.47 8.53
CA PRO A 25 -14.08 2.31 9.94
C PRO A 25 -14.55 3.59 10.64
N TYR A 26 -13.99 4.76 10.32
CA TYR A 26 -14.43 6.03 10.92
C TYR A 26 -15.84 6.46 10.50
N VAL A 27 -16.37 5.86 9.43
CA VAL A 27 -17.74 6.07 8.95
C VAL A 27 -18.70 5.05 9.57
N LEU A 28 -18.22 3.82 9.81
CA LEU A 28 -19.04 2.69 10.27
C LEU A 28 -19.18 2.61 11.79
N VAL A 29 -18.15 2.99 12.55
CA VAL A 29 -18.13 2.86 14.01
C VAL A 29 -17.63 4.15 14.68
N SER A 30 -17.75 4.22 16.01
CA SER A 30 -17.37 5.41 16.76
C SER A 30 -15.87 5.70 16.68
N ARG A 31 -15.50 6.98 16.62
CA ARG A 31 -14.09 7.40 16.53
C ARG A 31 -13.20 6.84 17.66
N PRO A 32 -13.65 6.79 18.93
CA PRO A 32 -12.85 6.18 19.99
C PRO A 32 -12.58 4.71 19.75
N ALA A 33 -13.58 3.95 19.26
CA ALA A 33 -13.40 2.53 18.97
C ALA A 33 -12.40 2.29 17.84
N VAL A 34 -12.44 3.11 16.77
CA VAL A 34 -11.44 3.03 15.69
C VAL A 34 -10.03 3.38 16.20
N ALA A 35 -9.91 4.41 17.03
CA ALA A 35 -8.62 4.81 17.60
C ALA A 35 -8.01 3.66 18.41
N THR A 36 -8.77 3.07 19.33
CA THR A 36 -8.32 1.91 20.10
C THR A 36 -7.92 0.75 19.20
N TYR A 37 -8.69 0.47 18.14
CA TYR A 37 -8.37 -0.60 17.19
C TYR A 37 -7.10 -0.35 16.36
N TYR A 38 -6.83 0.89 15.97
CA TYR A 38 -5.66 1.28 15.17
C TYR A 38 -4.40 1.54 15.99
N ASP A 39 -4.51 1.82 17.28
CA ASP A 39 -3.37 2.08 18.17
C ASP A 39 -2.58 0.80 18.55
N PHE A 40 -3.09 -0.40 18.24
CA PHE A 40 -2.33 -1.65 18.38
C PHE A 40 -1.26 -1.86 17.30
N ALA A 41 -1.21 -0.99 16.30
CA ALA A 41 -0.19 -1.04 15.26
C ALA A 41 1.14 -0.45 15.78
N PRO A 42 2.30 -0.97 15.33
CA PRO A 42 3.59 -0.36 15.67
C PRO A 42 3.69 1.12 15.27
N VAL A 43 3.10 1.44 14.13
CA VAL A 43 2.86 2.80 13.65
C VAL A 43 1.37 2.97 13.42
N ARG A 44 0.82 4.10 13.91
CA ARG A 44 -0.60 4.47 13.76
C ARG A 44 -1.07 4.28 12.33
N MET A 45 -2.24 3.68 12.14
CA MET A 45 -2.73 3.32 10.80
C MET A 45 -3.01 4.54 9.91
N GLU A 46 -3.24 5.72 10.49
CA GLU A 46 -3.34 6.96 9.72
C GLU A 46 -2.04 7.30 8.98
N VAL A 47 -0.89 6.88 9.50
CA VAL A 47 0.40 7.03 8.80
C VAL A 47 0.46 6.13 7.58
N VAL A 48 -0.09 4.91 7.64
CA VAL A 48 -0.23 4.04 6.46
C VAL A 48 -1.11 4.71 5.40
N GLY A 49 -2.20 5.35 5.83
CA GLY A 49 -3.08 6.11 4.93
C GLY A 49 -2.38 7.30 4.28
N LEU A 50 -1.58 8.03 5.05
CA LEU A 50 -0.74 9.12 4.55
C LEU A 50 0.27 8.60 3.52
N LEU A 51 0.97 7.51 3.82
CA LEU A 51 1.92 6.88 2.90
C LEU A 51 1.24 6.45 1.59
N ALA A 52 0.04 5.88 1.66
CA ALA A 52 -0.76 5.55 0.48
C ALA A 52 -1.15 6.79 -0.33
N ALA A 53 -1.49 7.91 0.32
CA ALA A 53 -1.78 9.17 -0.35
C ALA A 53 -0.53 9.75 -1.05
N ILE A 54 0.64 9.68 -0.41
CA ILE A 54 1.90 10.12 -1.03
C ILE A 54 2.24 9.23 -2.24
N ALA A 55 2.10 7.91 -2.11
CA ALA A 55 2.28 6.96 -3.22
C ALA A 55 1.31 7.24 -4.39
N LEU A 56 0.06 7.55 -4.08
CA LEU A 56 -0.94 7.95 -5.06
C LEU A 56 -0.52 9.22 -5.81
N VAL A 57 -0.11 10.28 -5.10
CA VAL A 57 0.35 11.52 -5.73
C VAL A 57 1.57 11.26 -6.62
N ALA A 58 2.54 10.47 -6.15
CA ALA A 58 3.72 10.12 -6.94
C ALA A 58 3.35 9.37 -8.24
N LEU A 59 2.37 8.45 -8.18
CA LEU A 59 1.84 7.75 -9.36
C LEU A 59 1.09 8.67 -10.33
N LEU A 60 0.40 9.68 -9.83
CA LEU A 60 -0.34 10.66 -10.65
C LEU A 60 0.61 11.64 -11.34
N VAL A 61 1.68 12.05 -10.66
CA VAL A 61 2.68 13.01 -11.16
C VAL A 61 3.74 12.33 -12.03
N TRP A 62 3.71 11.00 -12.19
CA TRP A 62 4.63 10.19 -13.01
C TRP A 62 4.94 10.81 -14.39
N PHE A 63 3.93 11.32 -15.09
CA PHE A 63 4.10 11.85 -16.45
C PHE A 63 4.78 13.21 -16.54
N SER A 64 5.06 13.83 -15.40
CA SER A 64 5.91 15.00 -15.38
C SER A 64 7.37 14.57 -15.53
N ASP A 65 8.17 15.37 -16.22
CA ASP A 65 9.63 15.17 -16.32
C ASP A 65 10.37 15.37 -14.98
N VAL A 66 9.63 15.43 -13.86
CA VAL A 66 10.13 15.71 -12.51
C VAL A 66 10.68 14.44 -11.84
N ILE A 67 10.10 13.27 -12.09
CA ILE A 67 10.48 12.03 -11.39
C ILE A 67 10.91 10.98 -12.41
N THR A 68 12.16 10.49 -12.26
CA THR A 68 12.61 9.39 -13.11
C THR A 68 11.88 8.10 -12.75
N SER A 69 11.53 7.35 -13.78
CA SER A 69 10.93 6.02 -13.68
C SER A 69 11.60 5.07 -12.67
N PRO A 70 12.96 4.94 -12.62
CA PRO A 70 13.63 4.14 -11.59
C PRO A 70 13.40 4.62 -10.16
N THR A 71 13.44 5.94 -9.93
CA THR A 71 13.23 6.54 -8.60
C THR A 71 11.82 6.24 -8.10
N LEU A 72 10.81 6.41 -8.97
CA LEU A 72 9.42 6.16 -8.61
C LEU A 72 9.16 4.69 -8.29
N ALA A 73 9.76 3.78 -9.06
CA ALA A 73 9.67 2.35 -8.78
C ALA A 73 10.28 1.97 -7.42
N GLY A 74 11.49 2.46 -7.13
CA GLY A 74 12.13 2.26 -5.83
C GLY A 74 11.32 2.84 -4.67
N PHE A 75 10.79 4.05 -4.86
CA PHE A 75 9.91 4.70 -3.90
C PHE A 75 8.66 3.85 -3.60
N LEU A 76 7.95 3.38 -4.63
CA LEU A 76 6.75 2.54 -4.46
C LEU A 76 7.05 1.20 -3.79
N VAL A 77 8.20 0.59 -4.08
CA VAL A 77 8.63 -0.65 -3.40
C VAL A 77 8.87 -0.39 -1.93
N ILE A 78 9.61 0.65 -1.57
CA ILE A 78 9.92 0.97 -0.16
C ILE A 78 8.64 1.33 0.59
N VAL A 79 7.86 2.28 0.05
CA VAL A 79 6.62 2.73 0.70
C VAL A 79 5.61 1.59 0.82
N GLY A 80 5.40 0.82 -0.24
CA GLY A 80 4.55 -0.37 -0.22
C GLY A 80 5.01 -1.40 0.80
N ALA A 81 6.31 -1.70 0.86
CA ALA A 81 6.87 -2.65 1.81
C ALA A 81 6.73 -2.17 3.26
N THR A 82 6.95 -0.89 3.54
CA THR A 82 6.75 -0.30 4.88
C THR A 82 5.29 -0.42 5.32
N MET A 83 4.35 -0.06 4.44
CA MET A 83 2.93 -0.23 4.72
C MET A 83 2.57 -1.69 4.97
N PHE A 84 3.03 -2.61 4.10
CA PHE A 84 2.78 -4.03 4.20
C PHE A 84 3.32 -4.64 5.50
N LEU A 85 4.55 -4.28 5.89
CA LEU A 85 5.14 -4.75 7.13
C LEU A 85 4.34 -4.25 8.34
N ASN A 86 3.97 -2.97 8.36
CA ASN A 86 3.17 -2.39 9.45
C ASN A 86 1.79 -3.07 9.57
N THR A 87 1.08 -3.27 8.45
CA THR A 87 -0.22 -3.94 8.46
C THR A 87 -0.11 -5.42 8.83
N THR A 88 0.97 -6.09 8.39
CA THR A 88 1.23 -7.49 8.76
C THR A 88 1.45 -7.62 10.27
N ILE A 89 2.29 -6.77 10.87
CA ILE A 89 2.51 -6.80 12.32
C ILE A 89 1.19 -6.51 13.04
N TRP A 90 0.45 -5.50 12.60
CA TRP A 90 -0.83 -5.13 13.20
C TRP A 90 -1.89 -6.24 13.17
N VAL A 91 -2.00 -7.00 12.08
CA VAL A 91 -2.90 -8.16 11.99
C VAL A 91 -2.68 -9.13 13.16
N TRP A 92 -1.40 -9.34 13.53
CA TRP A 92 -1.02 -10.27 14.59
C TRP A 92 -1.00 -9.64 15.99
N THR A 93 -0.88 -8.32 16.12
CA THR A 93 -0.85 -7.65 17.44
C THR A 93 -2.23 -7.28 17.96
N VAL A 94 -3.24 -7.08 17.09
CA VAL A 94 -4.59 -6.72 17.52
C VAL A 94 -5.25 -7.88 18.28
N PRO A 95 -5.60 -7.69 19.57
CA PRO A 95 -6.27 -8.72 20.34
C PRO A 95 -7.62 -9.09 19.74
N THR A 96 -7.95 -10.39 19.73
CA THR A 96 -9.20 -10.87 19.15
C THR A 96 -10.43 -10.35 19.90
N HIS A 97 -10.39 -10.28 21.24
CA HIS A 97 -11.50 -9.78 22.05
C HIS A 97 -11.91 -8.34 21.66
N LEU A 98 -10.94 -7.49 21.33
CA LEU A 98 -11.19 -6.11 20.93
C LEU A 98 -11.99 -6.02 19.62
N VAL A 99 -11.82 -7.00 18.73
CA VAL A 99 -12.59 -7.09 17.48
C VAL A 99 -13.98 -7.66 17.74
N MET A 100 -14.11 -8.58 18.69
CA MET A 100 -15.40 -9.18 19.07
C MET A 100 -16.33 -8.20 19.81
N GLU A 101 -15.79 -7.11 20.36
CA GLU A 101 -16.55 -6.05 21.03
C GLU A 101 -17.05 -4.96 20.07
N LEU A 102 -16.61 -4.97 18.80
CA LEU A 102 -17.08 -4.01 17.80
C LEU A 102 -18.49 -4.37 17.29
N PRO A 103 -19.36 -3.38 17.02
CA PRO A 103 -20.72 -3.62 16.54
C PRO A 103 -20.81 -4.41 15.23
N THR A 104 -19.72 -4.43 14.46
CA THR A 104 -19.58 -5.03 13.12
C THR A 104 -18.40 -6.01 13.12
N VAL A 105 -18.49 -7.04 13.97
CA VAL A 105 -17.38 -7.98 14.24
C VAL A 105 -16.88 -8.70 12.98
N ASP A 106 -17.80 -9.19 12.14
CA ASP A 106 -17.47 -9.98 10.97
C ASP A 106 -16.69 -9.14 9.95
N GLU A 107 -17.10 -7.89 9.74
CA GLU A 107 -16.43 -6.96 8.83
C GLU A 107 -15.00 -6.64 9.30
N PHE A 108 -14.78 -6.45 10.60
CA PHE A 108 -13.48 -6.11 11.16
C PHE A 108 -12.51 -7.30 11.28
N LEU A 109 -13.03 -8.53 11.29
CA LEU A 109 -12.22 -9.74 11.12
C LEU A 109 -11.55 -9.75 9.74
N TYR A 110 -12.32 -9.50 8.67
CA TYR A 110 -11.79 -9.46 7.30
C TYR A 110 -11.01 -8.19 6.99
N HIS A 111 -11.36 -7.06 7.62
CA HIS A 111 -10.74 -5.76 7.40
C HIS A 111 -9.21 -5.79 7.55
N ARG A 112 -8.71 -6.48 8.59
CA ARG A 112 -7.26 -6.57 8.89
C ARG A 112 -6.47 -7.21 7.74
N TRP A 113 -7.01 -8.33 7.26
CA TRP A 113 -6.41 -9.11 6.18
C TRP A 113 -6.57 -8.39 4.84
N ALA A 114 -7.72 -7.78 4.58
CA ALA A 114 -7.95 -6.98 3.39
C ALA A 114 -6.92 -5.84 3.27
N LEU A 115 -6.72 -5.05 4.33
CA LEU A 115 -5.72 -3.99 4.37
C LEU A 115 -4.30 -4.50 4.06
N THR A 116 -3.95 -5.66 4.62
CA THR A 116 -2.63 -6.28 4.39
C THR A 116 -2.43 -6.73 2.95
N VAL A 117 -3.48 -7.27 2.32
CA VAL A 117 -3.43 -7.63 0.89
C VAL A 117 -3.31 -6.36 0.03
N LEU A 118 -4.06 -5.31 0.36
CA LEU A 118 -4.03 -4.05 -0.40
C LEU A 118 -2.67 -3.37 -0.35
N THR A 119 -2.00 -3.34 0.81
CA THR A 119 -0.64 -2.78 0.94
C THR A 119 0.39 -3.62 0.19
N ALA A 120 0.23 -4.95 0.13
CA ALA A 120 1.05 -5.83 -0.71
C ALA A 120 0.87 -5.53 -2.21
N LEU A 121 -0.35 -5.21 -2.66
CA LEU A 121 -0.61 -4.81 -4.05
C LEU A 121 0.12 -3.51 -4.42
N VAL A 122 0.23 -2.55 -3.50
CA VAL A 122 1.03 -1.34 -3.73
C VAL A 122 2.51 -1.71 -3.93
N ALA A 123 3.09 -2.53 -3.05
CA ALA A 123 4.50 -2.94 -3.15
C ALA A 123 4.80 -3.69 -4.47
N THR A 124 3.92 -4.62 -4.85
CA THR A 124 4.08 -5.43 -6.07
C THR A 124 3.91 -4.61 -7.35
N SER A 125 3.11 -3.53 -7.33
CA SER A 125 3.01 -2.62 -8.47
C SER A 125 4.36 -1.93 -8.79
N GLY A 126 5.10 -1.53 -7.76
CA GLY A 126 6.46 -1.00 -7.91
C GLY A 126 7.46 -2.05 -8.39
N LEU A 127 7.35 -3.27 -7.86
CA LEU A 127 8.24 -4.37 -8.25
C LEU A 127 8.08 -4.78 -9.71
N TRP A 128 6.83 -4.79 -10.23
CA TRP A 128 6.57 -5.03 -11.66
C TRP A 128 7.36 -4.03 -12.51
N TYR A 129 7.39 -2.76 -12.12
CA TYR A 129 8.14 -1.73 -12.82
C TYR A 129 9.64 -2.04 -12.83
N VAL A 130 10.22 -2.35 -11.68
CA VAL A 130 11.65 -2.71 -11.54
C VAL A 130 12.01 -3.89 -12.46
N VAL A 131 11.18 -4.92 -12.50
CA VAL A 131 11.46 -6.16 -13.25
C VAL A 131 11.29 -6.00 -14.76
N ARG A 132 10.32 -5.20 -15.21
CA ARG A 132 9.93 -5.13 -16.64
C ARG A 132 10.40 -3.89 -17.39
N LEU A 133 10.62 -2.77 -16.70
CA LEU A 133 10.80 -1.46 -17.34
C LEU A 133 12.18 -0.85 -17.08
N LEU A 134 12.96 -1.39 -16.14
CA LEU A 134 14.38 -1.06 -16.09
C LEU A 134 15.11 -1.75 -17.25
N PRO A 135 15.93 -1.03 -18.04
CA PRO A 135 16.72 -1.66 -19.07
C PRO A 135 17.61 -2.72 -18.43
N ARG A 136 17.44 -3.98 -18.85
CA ARG A 136 18.43 -5.02 -18.55
C ARG A 136 19.76 -4.49 -19.07
N LYS A 137 20.75 -4.30 -18.19
CA LYS A 137 22.13 -4.01 -18.62
C LYS A 137 22.49 -5.09 -19.65
N THR A 138 22.48 -4.74 -20.93
CA THR A 138 23.02 -5.60 -21.98
C THR A 138 24.51 -5.61 -21.72
N THR A 139 25.02 -6.71 -21.17
CA THR A 139 26.47 -6.95 -21.14
C THR A 139 26.98 -6.74 -22.57
N PRO A 140 28.02 -5.91 -22.77
CA PRO A 140 28.63 -5.82 -24.08
C PRO A 140 29.15 -7.23 -24.39
N ARG A 141 28.53 -7.92 -25.35
CA ARG A 141 29.19 -9.07 -25.98
C ARG A 141 30.42 -8.49 -26.64
N GLY A 142 31.56 -8.66 -25.98
CA GLY A 142 32.87 -8.34 -26.51
C GLY A 142 32.96 -8.90 -27.92
N ARG A 143 32.97 -8.02 -28.91
CA ARG A 143 33.36 -8.37 -30.26
C ARG A 143 34.87 -8.35 -30.27
N ARG A 144 35.42 -9.57 -30.36
CA ARG A 144 36.74 -9.96 -30.88
C ARG A 144 37.95 -9.60 -30.02
#